data_AF-A0A954RML0-F1
#
_entry.id   AF-A0A954RML0-F1
#
_cell.length_a   1.000
_cell.length_b   1.000
_cell.length_c   1.000
_cell.angle_alpha   90.00
_cell.angle_beta   90.00
_cell.angle_gamma   90.00
#
_symmetry.space_group_name_H-M   'P 1'
#
loop_
_entity.id
_entity.type
_entity.pdbx_description
1 polymer ?
#
loop_
_entity_poly.entity_id
_entity_poly.type
_entity_poly.pdbx_seq_one_letter_code
_entity_poly.pdbx_strand_id
1 'polypeptide(L)' 'MSIDVSHLKDLSAAEKLRIVTELWNDIAASDEPLEIPADLLKESSRRSAELKATPSIAIDEVELWRRVDG' A
#
# COMPACT_ATOMS: atom_id res chain seq x y z
N MET A 1 19.53 1.83 16.08
CA MET A 1 19.03 0.58 16.68
C MET A 1 18.83 -0.41 15.54
N SER A 2 19.41 -1.60 15.59
CA SER A 2 19.23 -2.62 14.53
C SER A 2 18.02 -3.47 14.91
N ILE A 3 16.98 -3.47 14.09
CA ILE A 3 15.82 -4.35 14.29
C ILE A 3 16.16 -5.67 13.61
N ASP A 4 16.22 -6.76 14.39
CA ASP A 4 16.36 -8.09 13.84
C ASP A 4 15.00 -8.60 13.38
N VAL A 5 14.85 -8.74 12.07
CA VAL A 5 13.64 -9.20 11.39
C VAL A 5 13.80 -10.60 10.80
N SER A 6 14.88 -11.31 11.13
CA SER A 6 15.16 -12.65 10.58
C SER A 6 14.03 -13.64 10.84
N HIS A 7 13.40 -13.56 12.01
CA HIS A 7 12.25 -14.38 12.41
C HIS A 7 10.98 -14.14 11.59
N LEU A 8 10.85 -12.98 10.91
CA LEU A 8 9.69 -12.73 10.05
C LEU A 8 9.62 -13.73 8.90
N LYS A 9 10.75 -14.32 8.48
CA LYS A 9 10.78 -15.29 7.38
C LYS A 9 10.04 -16.58 7.70
N ASP A 10 10.09 -17.00 8.96
CA ASP A 10 9.54 -18.28 9.43
C ASP A 10 8.02 -18.25 9.63
N LEU A 11 7.42 -17.05 9.65
CA LEU A 11 5.99 -16.87 9.79
C LEU A 11 5.21 -17.35 8.54
N SER A 12 3.98 -17.81 8.76
CA SER A 12 3.04 -18.05 7.66
C SER A 12 2.69 -16.73 6.95
N ALA A 13 2.16 -16.84 5.72
CA ALA A 13 1.70 -15.65 4.98
C ALA A 13 0.62 -14.87 5.75
N ALA A 14 -0.29 -15.56 6.43
CA ALA A 14 -1.35 -14.94 7.22
C ALA A 14 -0.80 -14.12 8.40
N GLU A 15 0.20 -14.65 9.11
CA GLU A 15 0.84 -13.95 10.23
C GLU A 15 1.65 -12.75 9.75
N LYS A 16 2.37 -12.88 8.63
CA LYS A 16 3.07 -11.76 7.98
C LYS A 16 2.10 -10.64 7.62
N LEU A 17 0.98 -10.96 6.99
CA LEU A 17 -0.05 -9.98 6.61
C LEU A 17 -0.64 -9.29 7.85
N ARG A 18 -0.87 -10.03 8.93
CA ARG A 18 -1.33 -9.46 10.20
C ARG A 18 -0.35 -8.41 10.73
N ILE A 19 0.94 -8.75 10.82
CA ILE A 19 1.98 -7.83 11.30
C ILE A 19 2.06 -6.58 10.42
N VAL A 20 2.05 -6.75 9.09
CA VAL A 20 2.05 -5.62 8.15
C VAL A 20 0.85 -4.71 8.39
N THR A 21 -0.33 -5.29 8.64
CA THR A 21 -1.56 -4.53 8.91
C THR A 21 -1.47 -3.76 10.23
N GLU A 22 -0.98 -4.40 11.30
CA GLU A 22 -0.80 -3.75 12.60
C GLU A 22 0.21 -2.60 12.52
N LEU A 23 1.35 -2.80 11.85
CA LEU A 23 2.34 -1.74 11.61
C LEU A 23 1.77 -0.60 10.77
N TRP A 24 0.98 -0.90 9.75
CA TRP A 24 0.34 0.12 8.92
C TRP A 24 -0.65 0.96 9.72
N ASN A 25 -1.45 0.33 10.58
CA ASN A 25 -2.37 1.04 11.47
C ASN A 25 -1.63 1.94 12.46
N ASP A 26 -0.49 1.48 12.99
CA ASP A 26 0.34 2.26 13.90
C ASP A 26 0.95 3.49 13.21
N ILE A 27 1.49 3.31 11.99
CA ILE A 27 1.98 4.42 11.16
C ILE A 27 0.86 5.43 10.88
N ALA A 28 -0.35 4.96 10.55
CA ALA A 28 -1.49 5.83 10.27
C ALA A 28 -2.01 6.58 11.51
N ALA A 29 -1.79 6.05 12.71
CA ALA A 29 -2.15 6.68 13.98
C ALA A 29 -1.05 7.59 14.53
N SER A 30 0.16 7.53 13.96
CA SER A 30 1.29 8.34 14.39
C SER A 30 1.17 9.79 13.89
N ASP A 31 1.52 10.74 14.76
CA ASP A 31 1.70 12.15 14.41
C ASP A 31 3.13 12.45 13.88
N GLU A 32 3.96 11.42 13.70
CA GLU A 32 5.31 11.57 13.16
C GLU A 32 5.26 12.08 11.71
N PRO A 33 5.93 13.21 11.38
CA PRO A 33 5.92 13.74 10.03
C PRO A 33 6.68 12.82 9.09
N LEU A 34 5.97 12.20 8.15
CA LEU A 34 6.55 11.44 7.06
C LEU A 34 6.94 12.39 5.92
N GLU A 35 8.23 12.44 5.58
CA GLU A 35 8.68 13.18 4.41
C GLU A 35 8.24 12.46 3.12
N ILE A 36 7.18 12.94 2.50
CA ILE A 36 6.72 12.45 1.20
C ILE A 36 7.33 13.33 0.10
N PRO A 37 8.14 12.76 -0.82
CA PRO A 37 8.67 13.48 -1.98
C PRO A 37 7.57 14.19 -2.77
N ALA A 38 7.84 15.43 -3.19
CA ALA A 38 6.87 16.26 -3.92
C ALA A 38 6.34 15.59 -5.19
N ASP A 39 7.17 14.83 -5.89
CA ASP A 39 6.77 14.11 -7.11
C ASP A 39 5.74 13.00 -6.82
N LEU A 40 5.83 12.33 -5.66
CA LEU A 40 4.85 11.33 -5.25
C LEU A 40 3.51 11.97 -4.90
N LEU A 41 3.52 13.12 -4.23
CA LEU A 41 2.29 13.89 -3.94
C LEU A 41 1.61 14.36 -5.22
N LYS A 42 2.40 14.84 -6.19
CA LYS A 42 1.92 15.26 -7.50
C LYS A 42 1.28 14.12 -8.27
N GLU A 43 1.93 12.96 -8.31
CA GLU A 43 1.39 11.78 -9.01
C GLU A 43 0.14 11.22 -8.32
N SER A 44 0.13 11.15 -6.99
CA SER A 44 -1.05 10.74 -6.21
C SER A 44 -2.25 11.66 -6.52
N SER A 45 -2.02 12.97 -6.52
CA SER A 45 -3.04 13.97 -6.84
C SER A 45 -3.53 13.84 -8.29
N ARG A 46 -2.62 13.61 -9.25
CA ARG A 46 -2.96 13.41 -10.66
C ARG A 46 -3.84 12.17 -10.85
N ARG A 47 -3.48 11.03 -10.27
CA ARG A 47 -4.25 9.78 -10.34
C ARG A 47 -5.63 9.92 -9.68
N SER A 48 -5.71 10.62 -8.55
CA SER A 48 -6.98 10.90 -7.88
C SER A 48 -7.90 11.74 -8.76
N ALA A 49 -7.36 12.79 -9.40
CA ALA A 49 -8.13 13.64 -10.31
C ALA A 49 -8.59 12.87 -11.56
N GLU A 50 -7.72 12.03 -12.13
CA GLU A 50 -8.04 11.17 -13.27
C GLU A 50 -9.15 10.18 -12.94
N LEU A 51 -9.06 9.50 -11.79
CA LEU A 51 -10.10 8.57 -11.35
C LEU A 51 -11.44 9.28 -11.07
N LYS A 52 -11.41 10.48 -10.51
CA LYS A 52 -12.63 11.30 -10.31
C LYS A 52 -13.25 11.73 -11.63
N ALA A 53 -12.43 12.11 -12.61
CA ALA A 53 -12.89 12.54 -13.93
C ALA A 53 -13.38 11.36 -14.79
N THR A 54 -12.80 10.17 -14.61
CA THR A 54 -13.13 8.97 -15.38
C THR A 54 -13.12 7.75 -14.47
N PRO A 55 -14.20 7.50 -13.70
CA PRO A 55 -14.27 6.38 -12.78
C PRO A 55 -14.12 5.01 -13.47
N SER A 56 -14.51 4.91 -14.74
CA SER A 56 -14.38 3.69 -15.55
C SER A 56 -12.92 3.30 -15.87
N ILE A 57 -11.93 4.12 -15.53
CA ILE A 57 -10.51 3.73 -15.59
C ILE A 57 -10.17 2.72 -14.49
N ALA A 58 -10.93 2.70 -13.39
CA ALA A 58 -10.78 1.66 -12.38
C ALA A 58 -11.26 0.33 -12.93
N ILE A 59 -10.45 -0.69 -12.69
CA ILE A 59 -10.81 -2.07 -12.95
C ILE A 59 -11.29 -2.71 -11.66
N ASP A 60 -12.26 -3.62 -11.78
CA ASP A 60 -12.64 -4.46 -10.65
C ASP A 60 -11.58 -5.52 -10.37
N GLU A 61 -11.72 -6.19 -9.24
CA GLU A 61 -10.82 -7.25 -8.81
C GLU A 61 -10.72 -8.40 -9.83
N VAL A 62 -11.82 -8.71 -10.51
CA VAL A 62 -11.86 -9.78 -11.52
C VAL A 62 -10.99 -9.42 -12.72
N GLU A 63 -11.14 -8.22 -13.25
CA GLU A 63 -10.33 -7.70 -14.35
C GLU A 63 -8.86 -7.50 -13.95
N LEU A 64 -8.60 -7.14 -12.69
CA LEU A 64 -7.24 -7.07 -12.16
C LEU A 64 -6.55 -8.44 -12.22
N TRP A 65 -7.16 -9.47 -11.64
CA TRP A 65 -6.57 -10.82 -11.62
C TRP A 65 -6.47 -11.41 -13.02
N ARG A 66 -7.44 -11.17 -13.91
CA ARG A 66 -7.34 -11.55 -15.32
C ARG A 66 -6.08 -11.02 -16.00
N ARG A 67 -5.70 -9.76 -15.71
CA ARG A 67 -4.47 -9.16 -16.29
C ARG A 67 -3.18 -9.71 -15.69
N VAL A 68 -3.21 -10.13 -14.43
CA VAL A 68 -2.06 -10.72 -13.74
C VAL A 68 -1.84 -12.16 -14.20
N ASP A 69 -2.92 -12.92 -14.38
CA ASP A 69 -2.88 -14.34 -14.72
C ASP A 69 -2.67 -14.61 -16.23
N GLY A 70 -3.01 -13.65 -17.09
CA GLY A 70 -2.82 -13.72 -18.56
C GLY A 70 -4.05 -14.21 -19.32
#